data_AF-A0A7G3ZGQ6-F1
#
_entry.id   AF-A0A7G3ZGQ6-F1
#
_cell.length_a   1.000
_cell.length_b   1.000
_cell.length_c   1.000
_cell.angle_alpha   90.00
_cell.angle_beta   90.00
_cell.angle_gamma   90.00
#
_symmetry.space_group_name_H-M   'P 1'
#
loop_
_entity.id
_entity.type
_entity.pdbx_description
1 polymer ?
#
loop_
_entity_poly.entity_id
_entity_poly.type
_entity_poly.pdbx_seq_one_letter_code
_entity_poly.pdbx_strand_id
1 'polypeptide(L)'
;MDTSTVEGNSGAHPNEIDRQPIPRAEDEQLQYKIQLLLHINSILLARVIQMANSAGSDGNGNAGIPEQLQPLASQYLKRVHTNLQCISQINQGAKNVKPLILDPPQLLVQQPAQDILAKLYLLMTRVFEIW
;
A
#
# COMPACT_ATOMS: atom_id res chain seq x y z
N MET A 1 -16.36 22.88 72.05
CA MET A 1 -17.55 22.01 71.93
C MET A 1 -18.51 22.68 70.94
N ASP A 2 -18.04 23.03 69.76
CA ASP A 2 -17.76 22.19 68.58
C ASP A 2 -19.02 21.85 67.79
N THR A 3 -19.17 22.65 66.74
CA THR A 3 -20.09 22.58 65.61
C THR A 3 -19.84 21.31 64.80
N SER A 4 -20.88 20.52 64.52
CA SER A 4 -20.87 19.51 63.46
C SER A 4 -21.84 19.93 62.37
N THR A 5 -21.29 20.55 61.33
CA THR A 5 -21.97 20.76 60.04
C THR A 5 -21.66 19.56 59.15
N VAL A 6 -22.70 18.96 58.60
CA VAL A 6 -22.64 17.94 57.55
C VAL A 6 -22.26 18.62 56.24
N GLU A 7 -21.10 18.30 55.68
CA GLU A 7 -20.80 18.56 54.27
C GLU A 7 -20.49 17.24 53.57
N GLY A 8 -21.45 16.79 52.76
CA GLY A 8 -21.21 15.78 51.74
C GLY A 8 -20.39 16.39 50.62
N ASN A 9 -19.10 16.09 50.58
CA ASN A 9 -18.23 16.45 49.46
C ASN A 9 -18.18 15.29 48.47
N SER A 10 -18.97 15.41 47.40
CA SER A 10 -18.93 14.56 46.21
C SER A 10 -17.50 14.53 45.66
N GLY A 11 -16.80 13.42 45.88
CA GLY A 11 -15.51 13.14 45.27
C GLY A 11 -15.66 13.07 43.76
N ALA A 12 -15.27 14.15 43.08
CA ALA A 12 -15.13 14.22 41.64
C ALA A 12 -14.14 13.14 41.18
N HIS A 13 -14.61 12.20 40.36
CA HIS A 13 -13.76 11.33 39.57
C HIS A 13 -12.87 12.20 38.67
N PRO A 14 -11.53 12.13 38.77
CA PRO A 14 -10.67 12.84 37.84
C PRO A 14 -10.81 12.21 36.46
N ASN A 15 -11.42 13.00 35.56
CA ASN A 15 -11.38 12.93 34.11
C ASN A 15 -10.36 11.92 33.56
N GLU A 16 -10.84 10.73 33.19
CA GLU A 16 -10.12 9.79 32.35
C GLU A 16 -10.12 10.37 30.94
N ILE A 17 -9.20 11.31 30.70
CA ILE A 17 -8.92 11.83 29.37
C ILE A 17 -8.43 10.64 28.57
N ASP A 18 -9.33 10.13 27.73
CA ASP A 18 -9.12 9.17 26.66
C ASP A 18 -7.87 9.58 25.87
N ARG A 19 -6.71 9.07 26.30
CA ARG A 19 -5.43 9.31 25.62
C ARG A 19 -5.48 8.49 24.34
N GLN A 20 -6.09 9.04 23.30
CA GLN A 20 -5.88 8.54 21.97
C GLN A 20 -4.36 8.45 21.75
N PRO A 21 -3.81 7.28 21.39
CA PRO A 21 -2.39 7.16 21.17
C PRO A 21 -2.04 8.08 20.01
N ILE A 22 -1.23 9.10 20.30
CA ILE A 22 -0.64 9.98 19.29
C ILE A 22 0.03 9.05 18.27
N PRO A 23 -0.33 9.10 16.96
CA PRO A 23 0.34 8.31 15.95
C PRO A 23 1.85 8.54 16.07
N ARG A 24 2.62 7.47 16.29
CA ARG A 24 4.07 7.63 16.35
C ARG A 24 4.55 7.86 14.92
N ALA A 25 5.62 8.63 14.74
CA ALA A 25 6.22 8.87 13.42
C ALA A 25 6.51 7.54 12.67
N GLU A 26 6.81 6.46 13.39
CA GLU A 26 6.95 5.10 12.84
C GLU A 26 5.65 4.56 12.24
N ASP A 27 4.50 4.79 12.87
CA ASP A 27 3.21 4.31 12.39
C ASP A 27 2.84 5.02 11.09
N GLU A 28 3.13 6.32 10.99
CA GLU A 28 2.94 7.11 9.77
C GLU A 28 3.84 6.61 8.62
N GLN A 29 5.11 6.27 8.92
CA GLN A 29 6.03 5.69 7.93
C GLN A 29 5.54 4.34 7.41
N LEU A 30 5.03 3.48 8.29
CA LEU A 30 4.46 2.18 7.90
C LEU A 30 3.20 2.37 7.05
N GLN A 31 2.32 3.29 7.43
CA GLN A 31 1.14 3.61 6.63
C GLN A 31 1.53 4.14 5.25
N TYR A 32 2.54 5.00 5.16
CA TYR A 32 3.04 5.50 3.88
C TYR A 32 3.61 4.38 3.00
N LYS A 33 4.42 3.47 3.58
CA LYS A 33 4.93 2.28 2.88
C LYS A 33 3.78 1.44 2.30
N ILE A 34 2.73 1.19 3.08
CA ILE A 34 1.54 0.46 2.63
C ILE A 34 0.82 1.20 1.50
N GLN A 35 0.58 2.51 1.66
CA GLN A 35 -0.09 3.34 0.66
C GLN A 35 0.67 3.34 -0.67
N LEU A 36 2.00 3.44 -0.63
CA LEU A 36 2.85 3.41 -1.81
C LEU A 36 2.76 2.07 -2.55
N LEU A 37 2.83 0.94 -1.82
CA LEU A 37 2.67 -0.40 -2.38
C LEU A 37 1.29 -0.60 -3.02
N LEU A 38 0.23 -0.14 -2.35
CA LEU A 38 -1.14 -0.20 -2.88
C LEU A 38 -1.31 0.67 -4.12
N HIS A 39 -0.72 1.87 -4.14
CA HIS A 39 -0.76 2.75 -5.31
C HIS A 39 -0.08 2.13 -6.53
N ILE A 40 1.09 1.52 -6.34
CA ILE A 40 1.78 0.75 -7.39
C ILE A 40 0.89 -0.40 -7.88
N ASN A 41 0.25 -1.15 -6.97
CA ASN A 41 -0.66 -2.25 -7.35
C ASN A 41 -1.83 -1.77 -8.21
N SER A 42 -2.44 -0.63 -7.88
CA SER A 42 -3.53 -0.05 -8.67
C SER A 42 -3.11 0.25 -10.11
N ILE A 43 -1.91 0.80 -10.31
CA ILE A 43 -1.37 1.09 -11.65
C ILE A 43 -1.07 -0.21 -12.42
N LEU A 44 -0.46 -1.20 -11.78
CA LEU A 44 -0.15 -2.49 -12.38
C LEU A 44 -1.44 -3.21 -12.84
N LEU A 45 -2.47 -3.25 -11.98
CA LEU A 45 -3.76 -3.87 -12.29
C LEU A 45 -4.50 -3.13 -13.41
N ALA A 46 -4.51 -1.80 -13.40
CA ALA A 46 -5.12 -1.01 -14.47
C ALA A 46 -4.53 -1.37 -15.84
N ARG A 47 -3.21 -1.59 -15.91
CA ARG A 47 -2.53 -2.01 -17.15
C ARG A 47 -2.87 -3.44 -17.55
N VAL A 48 -2.98 -4.37 -16.60
CA VAL A 48 -3.43 -5.74 -16.89
C VAL A 48 -4.84 -5.73 -17.46
N ILE A 49 -5.75 -4.93 -16.89
CA ILE A 49 -7.12 -4.76 -17.38
C ILE A 49 -7.12 -4.14 -18.78
N GLN A 50 -6.32 -3.11 -19.04
CA GLN A 50 -6.18 -2.53 -20.38
C GLN A 50 -5.71 -3.58 -21.39
N MET A 51 -4.69 -4.38 -21.06
CA MET A 51 -4.21 -5.46 -21.94
C MET A 51 -5.29 -6.52 -22.23
N ALA A 52 -6.13 -6.85 -21.24
CA ALA A 52 -7.25 -7.78 -21.44
C ALA A 52 -8.35 -7.17 -22.33
N ASN A 53 -8.63 -5.88 -22.17
CA ASN A 53 -9.69 -5.19 -22.91
C ASN A 53 -9.28 -4.85 -24.35
N SER A 54 -7.99 -4.61 -24.62
CA SER A 54 -7.48 -4.36 -25.98
C SER A 54 -7.66 -5.57 -26.91
N ALA A 55 -7.77 -6.78 -26.37
CA ALA A 55 -8.00 -8.00 -27.16
C ALA A 55 -9.45 -8.20 -27.61
N GLY A 56 -10.41 -7.53 -26.95
CA GLY A 56 -11.84 -7.69 -27.22
C GLY A 56 -12.35 -6.96 -28.47
N SER A 57 -11.48 -6.22 -29.18
CA SER A 57 -11.89 -5.43 -30.34
C SER A 57 -11.95 -6.20 -31.66
N ASP A 58 -11.43 -7.44 -31.72
CA ASP A 58 -11.28 -8.21 -32.97
C ASP A 58 -12.45 -9.18 -33.26
N GLY A 59 -13.60 -9.03 -32.60
CA GLY A 59 -14.85 -9.73 -32.95
C GLY A 59 -14.86 -11.26 -32.76
N ASN A 60 -13.72 -11.87 -32.42
CA ASN A 60 -13.60 -13.28 -32.10
C ASN A 60 -13.69 -13.44 -30.58
N GLY A 61 -14.73 -14.10 -30.07
CA GLY A 61 -15.14 -14.14 -28.65
C GLY A 61 -14.17 -14.74 -27.62
N ASN A 62 -12.87 -14.76 -27.89
CA ASN A 62 -11.83 -15.08 -26.92
C ASN A 62 -11.50 -13.83 -26.09
N ALA A 63 -12.29 -13.61 -25.04
CA ALA A 63 -11.96 -12.66 -23.98
C ALA A 63 -10.71 -13.13 -23.22
N GLY A 64 -9.54 -12.59 -23.54
CA GLY A 64 -8.29 -12.95 -22.88
C GLY A 64 -7.14 -12.03 -23.24
N ILE A 65 -6.09 -11.99 -22.41
CA ILE A 65 -4.88 -11.21 -22.71
C ILE A 65 -4.18 -11.85 -23.92
N PRO A 66 -3.79 -11.07 -24.95
CA PRO A 66 -3.09 -11.59 -26.12
C PRO A 66 -1.81 -12.32 -25.70
N GLU A 67 -1.47 -13.44 -26.36
CA GLU A 67 -0.29 -14.26 -26.02
C GLU A 67 1.01 -13.44 -25.96
N GLN A 68 1.16 -12.46 -26.87
CA GLN A 68 2.31 -11.56 -26.91
C GLN A 68 2.44 -10.68 -25.65
N LEU A 69 1.31 -10.37 -24.99
CA LEU A 69 1.25 -9.55 -23.79
C LEU A 69 1.22 -10.37 -22.50
N GLN A 70 0.98 -11.69 -22.57
CA GLN A 70 0.95 -12.56 -21.39
C GLN A 70 2.23 -12.51 -20.54
N PRO A 71 3.46 -12.51 -21.11
CA PRO A 71 4.67 -12.38 -20.31
C PRO A 71 4.73 -11.07 -19.51
N LEU A 72 4.27 -9.97 -20.11
CA LEU A 72 4.22 -8.67 -19.46
C LEU A 72 3.13 -8.61 -18.37
N ALA A 73 1.95 -9.17 -18.65
CA ALA A 73 0.89 -9.31 -17.66
C ALA A 73 1.35 -10.15 -16.46
N SER A 74 2.05 -11.26 -16.70
CA SER A 74 2.65 -12.09 -15.65
C SER A 74 3.65 -11.29 -14.80
N GLN A 75 4.49 -10.47 -15.42
CA GLN A 75 5.42 -9.59 -14.70
C GLN A 75 4.72 -8.59 -13.79
N TYR A 76 3.60 -8.00 -14.22
CA TYR A 76 2.81 -7.08 -13.40
C TYR A 76 2.13 -7.81 -12.24
N LEU A 77 1.51 -8.97 -12.50
CA LEU A 77 0.82 -9.75 -11.47
C LEU A 77 1.79 -10.30 -10.41
N LYS A 78 2.99 -10.73 -10.81
CA LYS A 78 4.05 -11.13 -9.86
C LYS A 78 4.42 -9.99 -8.91
N ARG A 79 4.53 -8.76 -9.41
CA ARG A 79 4.80 -7.56 -8.58
C ARG A 79 3.65 -7.24 -7.63
N VAL A 80 2.40 -7.34 -8.11
CA VAL A 80 1.23 -7.18 -7.23
C VAL A 80 1.28 -8.20 -6.09
N HIS A 81 1.57 -9.46 -6.40
CA HIS A 81 1.68 -10.51 -5.39
C HIS A 81 2.78 -10.19 -4.35
N THR A 82 3.98 -9.82 -4.79
CA THR A 82 5.08 -9.51 -3.86
C THR A 82 4.79 -8.28 -3.00
N ASN A 83 4.11 -7.27 -3.54
CA ASN A 83 3.69 -6.09 -2.79
C ASN A 83 2.65 -6.44 -1.73
N LEU A 84 1.65 -7.26 -2.07
CA LEU A 84 0.64 -7.74 -1.12
C LEU A 84 1.26 -8.60 -0.02
N GLN A 85 2.23 -9.45 -0.36
CA GLN A 85 2.98 -10.23 0.62
C GLN A 85 3.77 -9.32 1.57
N CYS A 86 4.37 -8.24 1.07
CA CYS A 86 5.06 -7.24 1.88
C CYS A 86 4.08 -6.53 2.83
N ILE A 87 2.92 -6.10 2.34
CA ILE A 87 1.88 -5.47 3.16
C ILE A 87 1.41 -6.42 4.27
N SER A 88 1.20 -7.70 3.94
CA SER A 88 0.80 -8.71 4.93
C SER A 88 1.83 -8.83 6.06
N GLN A 89 3.12 -8.84 5.73
CA GLN A 89 4.20 -8.88 6.72
C GLN A 89 4.26 -7.60 7.57
N ILE A 90 4.08 -6.42 6.97
CA ILE A 90 4.00 -5.16 7.71
C ILE A 90 2.84 -5.22 8.71
N ASN A 91 1.66 -5.67 8.28
CA ASN A 91 0.47 -5.78 9.13
C ASN A 91 0.62 -6.83 10.24
N GLN A 92 1.53 -7.79 10.09
CA GLN A 92 1.92 -8.76 11.13
C GLN A 92 3.01 -8.24 12.07
N GLY A 93 3.45 -6.99 11.91
CA GLY A 93 4.45 -6.34 12.75
C GLY A 93 5.89 -6.38 12.23
N ALA A 94 6.14 -6.95 11.05
CA ALA A 94 7.47 -6.95 10.44
C ALA A 94 7.79 -5.58 9.81
N LYS A 95 8.27 -4.63 10.63
CA LYS A 95 8.49 -3.23 10.22
C LYS A 95 9.57 -3.02 9.14
N ASN A 96 10.56 -3.92 9.08
CA ASN A 96 11.75 -3.80 8.21
C ASN A 96 11.67 -4.68 6.96
N VAL A 97 10.50 -5.25 6.67
CA VAL A 97 10.29 -6.06 5.47
C VAL A 97 10.34 -5.18 4.22
N LYS A 98 10.86 -5.75 3.12
CA LYS A 98 10.88 -5.12 1.80
C LYS A 98 10.13 -5.99 0.80
N PRO A 99 9.49 -5.39 -0.21
CA PRO A 99 8.94 -6.18 -1.31
C PRO A 99 10.08 -6.90 -2.05
N LEU A 100 9.82 -8.13 -2.47
CA LEU A 100 10.83 -8.99 -3.10
C LEU A 100 11.32 -8.42 -4.45
N ILE A 101 10.47 -7.65 -5.15
CA ILE A 101 10.78 -7.05 -6.44
C ILE A 101 10.81 -5.53 -6.28
N LEU A 102 12.01 -4.96 -6.29
CA LEU A 102 12.24 -3.51 -6.20
C LEU A 102 12.44 -2.86 -7.58
N ASP A 103 12.64 -3.67 -8.62
CA ASP A 103 12.89 -3.16 -9.96
C ASP A 103 11.58 -2.93 -10.74
N PRO A 104 11.51 -1.86 -11.54
CA PRO A 104 10.37 -1.63 -12.43
C PRO A 104 10.24 -2.79 -13.44
N PRO A 105 9.02 -3.04 -13.93
CA PRO A 105 8.81 -4.05 -14.97
C PRO A 105 9.61 -3.73 -16.23
N GLN A 106 10.26 -4.75 -16.80
CA GLN A 106 11.08 -4.61 -18.00
C GLN A 106 10.17 -4.59 -19.23
N LEU A 107 10.20 -3.49 -19.97
CA LEU A 107 9.40 -3.29 -21.18
C LEU A 107 10.22 -3.58 -22.43
N LEU A 108 9.55 -4.11 -23.45
CA LEU A 108 10.08 -4.22 -24.80
C LEU A 108 10.13 -2.86 -25.52
N VAL A 109 9.27 -1.90 -25.13
CA VAL A 109 9.21 -0.53 -25.70
C VAL A 109 8.85 0.48 -24.59
N GLN A 110 9.63 1.55 -24.44
CA GLN A 110 9.31 2.64 -23.51
C GLN A 110 8.17 3.50 -24.06
N GLN A 111 7.12 3.71 -23.25
CA GLN A 111 6.03 4.66 -23.55
C GLN A 111 6.01 5.77 -22.50
N PRO A 112 5.59 7.02 -22.83
CA PRO A 112 5.61 8.16 -21.90
C PRO A 112 4.80 7.95 -20.61
N ALA A 113 3.68 7.21 -20.67
CA ALA A 113 2.88 6.86 -19.49
C ALA A 113 3.56 5.87 -18.52
N GLN A 114 4.76 5.37 -18.87
CA GLN A 114 5.58 4.47 -18.06
C GLN A 114 6.52 5.22 -17.12
N ASP A 115 6.78 6.50 -17.39
CA ASP A 115 7.66 7.34 -16.57
C ASP A 115 7.18 7.41 -15.11
N ILE A 116 5.87 7.43 -14.90
CA ILE A 116 5.32 7.47 -13.55
C ILE A 116 5.57 6.18 -12.78
N LEU A 117 5.43 5.01 -13.41
CA LEU A 117 5.66 3.74 -12.72
C LEU A 117 7.15 3.60 -12.35
N ALA A 118 8.05 3.94 -13.26
CA ALA A 118 9.49 3.92 -12.96
C ALA A 118 9.84 4.86 -11.79
N LYS A 119 9.28 6.08 -11.77
CA LYS A 119 9.44 7.02 -10.65
C LYS A 119 8.90 6.48 -9.33
N LEU A 120 7.77 5.76 -9.35
CA LEU A 120 7.21 5.12 -8.15
C LEU A 120 8.08 3.98 -7.64
N TYR A 121 8.67 3.17 -8.52
CA TYR A 121 9.63 2.13 -8.12
C TYR A 121 10.92 2.73 -7.52
N LEU A 122 11.41 3.83 -8.08
CA LEU A 122 12.52 4.58 -7.50
C LEU A 122 12.16 5.10 -6.09
N LEU A 123 10.98 5.72 -5.95
CA LEU A 123 10.49 6.20 -4.66
C LEU A 123 10.34 5.06 -3.64
N MET A 124 9.72 3.95 -4.06
CA MET A 124 9.56 2.75 -3.22
C MET A 124 10.91 2.24 -2.74
N THR A 125 11.90 2.12 -3.63
CA THR A 125 13.25 1.69 -3.25
C THR A 125 13.82 2.60 -2.16
N ARG A 126 13.76 3.91 -2.35
CA ARG A 126 14.28 4.88 -1.36
C ARG A 126 13.55 4.85 -0.04
N VAL A 127 12.22 4.75 -0.06
CA VAL A 127 11.39 4.70 1.14
C VAL A 127 11.67 3.45 1.97
N PHE A 128 11.85 2.30 1.32
CA PHE A 128 12.18 1.04 2.00
C PHE A 128 13.68 0.90 2.35
N GLU A 129 14.55 1.78 1.84
CA GLU A 129 15.96 1.86 2.23
C GLU A 129 16.18 2.78 3.44
N ILE A 130 15.48 3.92 3.47
CA ILE A 130 15.74 5.00 4.43
C ILE A 130 14.86 4.88 5.69
N TRP A 131 13.60 4.46 5.53
CA TRP A 131 12.63 4.31 6.62
C TRP A 131 12.40 2.85 6.97
#